data_AF-A0A926WLM1-F1
#
_entry.id   AF-A0A926WLM1-F1
#
_cell.length_a   1.000
_cell.length_b   1.000
_cell.length_c   1.000
_cell.angle_alpha   90.00
_cell.angle_beta   90.00
_cell.angle_gamma   90.00
#
_symmetry.space_group_name_H-M   'P 1'
#
loop_
_entity.id
_entity.type
_entity.pdbx_description
1 polymer ?
#
loop_
_entity_poly.entity_id
_entity_poly.type
_entity_poly.pdbx_seq_one_letter_code
_entity_poly.pdbx_strand_id
1 'polypeptide(L)'
;MTNKFILSLFSSPVLISSFLTMGVMLNQAQAAEPAATNTAQNRDNLSCIRNKHKVGLVCARASVLAQIPQYQAQPEDFDTPDDIQMLEFNVDESNMAVDLFGCDCPACINSLRQMRGVTPLVY
;
A
#
# COMPACT_ATOMS: atom_id res chain seq x y z
N MET A 1 -62.59 -12.81 -11.63
CA MET A 1 -62.37 -11.61 -10.78
C MET A 1 -60.88 -11.21 -10.66
N THR A 2 -59.99 -11.69 -11.53
CA THR A 2 -58.53 -11.59 -11.36
C THR A 2 -57.87 -10.45 -12.16
N ASN A 3 -58.53 -9.95 -13.21
CA ASN A 3 -57.94 -8.90 -14.08
C ASN A 3 -58.07 -7.49 -13.49
N LYS A 4 -58.95 -7.28 -12.51
CA LYS A 4 -59.17 -5.97 -11.87
C LYS A 4 -58.04 -5.61 -10.90
N PHE A 5 -57.36 -6.62 -10.33
CA PHE A 5 -56.23 -6.42 -9.42
C PHE A 5 -54.95 -6.03 -10.19
N ILE A 6 -54.73 -6.61 -11.38
CA ILE A 6 -53.58 -6.29 -12.23
C ILE A 6 -53.64 -4.82 -12.70
N LEU A 7 -54.84 -4.35 -13.08
CA LEU A 7 -55.08 -2.97 -13.49
C LEU A 7 -54.96 -1.96 -12.33
N SER A 8 -55.16 -2.39 -11.08
CA SER A 8 -54.96 -1.56 -9.88
C SER A 8 -53.48 -1.38 -9.52
N LEU A 9 -52.61 -2.33 -9.87
CA LEU A 9 -51.17 -2.25 -9.57
C LEU A 9 -50.43 -1.25 -10.47
N PHE A 10 -50.94 -0.96 -11.67
CA PHE A 10 -50.36 0.03 -12.58
C PHE A 10 -50.77 1.49 -12.29
N SER A 11 -51.74 1.73 -11.40
CA SER A 11 -52.25 3.08 -11.14
C SER A 11 -51.55 3.82 -9.98
N SER A 12 -50.56 3.22 -9.32
CA SER A 12 -49.78 3.83 -8.24
C SER A 12 -48.27 3.67 -8.47
N PRO A 13 -47.67 4.48 -9.36
CA PRO A 13 -46.24 4.40 -9.70
C PRO A 13 -45.30 4.53 -8.48
N VAL A 14 -45.81 5.12 -7.39
CA VAL A 14 -45.05 5.47 -6.18
C VAL A 14 -44.75 4.25 -5.28
N LEU A 15 -45.56 3.18 -5.36
CA LEU A 15 -45.37 2.00 -4.49
C LEU A 15 -44.42 0.96 -5.10
N ILE A 16 -44.36 0.86 -6.42
CA ILE A 16 -43.47 -0.10 -7.11
C ILE A 16 -42.01 0.37 -7.04
N SER A 17 -41.76 1.68 -7.10
CA SER A 17 -40.41 2.23 -6.92
C SER A 17 -39.84 1.95 -5.52
N SER A 18 -40.69 1.78 -4.50
CA SER A 18 -40.26 1.54 -3.11
C SER A 18 -39.60 0.17 -2.91
N PHE A 19 -40.04 -0.87 -3.62
CA PHE A 19 -39.49 -2.22 -3.47
C PHE A 19 -38.18 -2.45 -4.24
N LEU A 20 -38.01 -1.76 -5.38
CA LEU A 20 -36.78 -1.89 -6.19
C LEU A 20 -35.57 -1.25 -5.51
N THR A 21 -35.74 -0.15 -4.77
CA THR A 21 -34.64 0.54 -4.09
C THR A 21 -34.04 -0.27 -2.93
N MET A 22 -34.83 -1.15 -2.30
CA MET A 22 -34.35 -1.99 -1.20
C MET A 22 -33.47 -3.17 -1.67
N GLY A 23 -33.57 -3.57 -2.94
CA GLY A 23 -32.80 -4.68 -3.52
C GLY A 23 -31.35 -4.32 -3.87
N VAL A 24 -31.04 -3.04 -4.05
CA VAL A 24 -29.71 -2.57 -4.47
C VAL A 24 -28.69 -2.61 -3.32
N MET A 25 -29.15 -2.78 -2.07
CA MET A 25 -28.28 -2.77 -0.88
C MET A 25 -27.76 -4.16 -0.48
N LEU A 26 -28.16 -5.24 -1.15
CA LEU A 26 -27.77 -6.61 -0.78
C LEU A 26 -26.44 -7.06 -1.37
N ASN A 27 -25.88 -6.28 -2.31
CA ASN A 27 -24.58 -6.55 -2.94
C ASN A 27 -23.70 -5.31 -2.91
N GLN A 28 -23.64 -4.65 -1.75
CA GLN A 28 -22.52 -3.75 -1.50
C GLN A 28 -21.27 -4.63 -1.49
N ALA A 29 -20.48 -4.56 -2.57
CA ALA A 29 -19.15 -5.13 -2.62
C ALA A 29 -18.31 -4.40 -1.56
N GLN A 30 -18.45 -4.81 -0.30
CA GLN A 30 -17.52 -4.43 0.72
C GLN A 30 -16.18 -5.02 0.28
N ALA A 31 -15.18 -4.15 0.21
CA ALA A 31 -13.79 -4.59 0.20
C ALA A 31 -13.52 -5.20 1.58
N ALA A 32 -14.03 -6.41 1.81
CA ALA A 32 -13.61 -7.24 2.90
C ALA A 32 -12.14 -7.52 2.63
N GLU A 33 -11.26 -6.88 3.39
CA GLU A 33 -9.87 -7.29 3.46
C GLU A 33 -9.89 -8.79 3.75
N PRO A 34 -9.26 -9.64 2.90
CA PRO A 34 -9.22 -11.05 3.20
C PRO A 34 -8.57 -11.20 4.56
N ALA A 35 -9.36 -11.65 5.54
CA ALA A 35 -8.86 -11.98 6.86
C ALA A 35 -7.66 -12.90 6.62
N ALA A 36 -6.48 -12.48 7.08
CA ALA A 36 -5.25 -13.23 6.90
C ALA A 36 -5.44 -14.60 7.55
N THR A 37 -5.93 -15.56 6.78
CA THR A 37 -6.02 -16.94 7.24
C THR A 37 -4.58 -17.37 7.39
N ASN A 38 -4.16 -17.60 8.63
CA ASN A 38 -2.89 -18.18 9.04
C ASN A 38 -2.64 -19.60 8.44
N THR A 39 -3.36 -19.98 7.38
CA THR A 39 -3.13 -21.15 6.53
C THR A 39 -2.08 -20.89 5.43
N ALA A 40 -1.43 -19.73 5.42
CA ALA A 40 -0.33 -19.38 4.52
C ALA A 40 1.04 -19.99 4.90
N GLN A 41 1.08 -21.11 5.62
CA GLN A 41 2.34 -21.75 6.06
C GLN A 41 3.17 -22.37 4.92
N ASN A 42 2.78 -22.22 3.64
CA ASN A 42 3.50 -22.90 2.55
C ASN A 42 3.54 -22.16 1.19
N ARG A 43 2.96 -20.96 1.07
CA ARG A 43 3.09 -20.19 -0.17
C ARG A 43 3.58 -18.80 0.19
N ASP A 44 4.73 -18.43 -0.35
CA ASP A 44 5.26 -17.06 -0.39
C ASP A 44 4.18 -16.13 -0.97
N ASN A 45 3.24 -15.69 -0.13
CA ASN A 45 2.16 -14.82 -0.55
C ASN A 45 2.73 -13.43 -0.81
N LEU A 46 2.33 -12.85 -1.93
CA LEU A 46 2.64 -11.46 -2.25
C LEU A 46 1.79 -10.58 -1.32
N SER A 47 2.46 -9.72 -0.56
CA SER A 47 1.84 -8.69 0.28
C SER A 47 2.22 -7.32 -0.26
N CYS A 48 1.24 -6.44 -0.40
CA CYS A 48 1.47 -5.10 -0.89
C CYS A 48 1.60 -4.14 0.29
N ILE A 49 2.78 -3.53 0.42
CA ILE A 49 3.12 -2.59 1.49
C ILE A 49 3.30 -1.19 0.93
N ARG A 50 3.11 -0.18 1.78
CA ARG A 50 3.41 1.21 1.41
C ARG A 50 4.92 1.43 1.46
N ASN A 51 5.51 1.91 0.37
CA ASN A 51 6.90 2.34 0.37
C ASN A 51 6.98 3.81 0.83
N LYS A 52 7.91 4.16 1.72
CA LYS A 52 8.09 5.55 2.19
C LYS A 52 8.90 6.42 1.22
N HIS A 53 9.68 5.80 0.34
CA HIS A 53 10.59 6.47 -0.59
C HIS A 53 10.06 6.52 -2.03
N LYS A 54 8.94 5.82 -2.31
CA LYS A 54 8.24 5.84 -3.59
C LYS A 54 6.76 6.10 -3.39
N VAL A 55 6.18 6.96 -4.22
CA VAL A 55 4.74 7.17 -4.23
C VAL A 55 4.04 5.89 -4.73
N GLY A 56 3.35 5.19 -3.83
CA GLY A 56 2.53 4.03 -4.17
C GLY A 56 2.71 2.81 -3.25
N LEU A 57 2.01 1.74 -3.60
CA LEU A 57 2.17 0.42 -2.98
C LEU A 57 3.20 -0.39 -3.76
N VAL A 58 4.04 -1.13 -3.05
CA VAL A 58 4.98 -2.12 -3.61
C VAL A 58 4.60 -3.50 -3.09
N CYS A 59 4.57 -4.49 -3.98
CA CYS A 59 4.26 -5.86 -3.58
C CYS A 59 5.55 -6.65 -3.40
N ALA A 60 5.72 -7.21 -2.20
CA ALA A 60 6.86 -8.04 -1.81
C ALA A 60 6.36 -9.35 -1.21
N ARG A 61 7.19 -10.39 -1.24
CA ARG A 61 6.83 -11.67 -0.61
C ARG A 61 6.77 -11.49 0.90
N ALA A 62 5.75 -12.07 1.53
CA ALA A 62 5.58 -12.01 2.98
C ALA A 62 6.79 -12.58 3.73
N SER A 63 7.44 -13.61 3.19
CA SER A 63 8.68 -14.16 3.74
C SER A 63 9.84 -13.18 3.75
N VAL A 64 9.96 -12.33 2.73
CA VAL A 64 10.98 -11.26 2.66
C VAL A 64 10.62 -10.16 3.66
N LEU A 65 9.35 -9.75 3.70
CA LEU A 65 8.87 -8.74 4.64
C LEU A 65 9.07 -9.15 6.11
N ALA A 66 8.92 -10.43 6.44
CA ALA A 66 9.15 -10.96 7.78
C ALA A 66 10.63 -10.91 8.21
N GLN A 67 11.56 -10.82 7.26
CA GLN A 67 13.00 -10.72 7.52
C GLN A 67 13.48 -9.27 7.65
N ILE A 68 12.68 -8.29 7.22
CA ILE A 68 13.04 -6.88 7.33
C ILE A 68 12.93 -6.48 8.81
N PRO A 69 14.03 -6.05 9.45
CA PRO A 69 13.97 -5.50 10.80
C PRO A 69 12.95 -4.36 10.83
N GLN A 70 12.09 -4.33 11.84
CA GLN A 70 11.18 -3.21 12.03
C GLN A 70 12.03 -1.95 12.24
N TYR A 71 12.06 -1.06 11.26
CA TYR A 71 12.79 0.19 11.33
C TYR A 71 12.25 1.00 12.51
N GLN A 72 13.03 1.10 13.58
CA GLN A 72 12.80 2.09 14.62
C GLN A 72 13.21 3.42 14.03
N ALA A 73 12.24 4.33 13.90
CA ALA A 73 12.56 5.70 13.53
C ALA A 73 13.55 6.23 14.57
N GLN A 74 14.79 6.43 14.15
CA GLN A 74 15.74 7.17 14.94
C GLN A 74 15.17 8.59 15.09
N PRO A 75 15.07 9.13 16.32
CA PRO A 75 14.65 10.50 16.49
C PRO A 75 15.55 11.40 15.63
N GLU A 76 14.92 12.18 14.76
CA GLU A 76 15.59 13.19 13.97
C GLU A 76 15.91 14.35 14.93
N ASP A 77 16.91 14.13 15.80
CA ASP A 77 17.46 15.15 16.71
C ASP A 77 18.31 16.12 15.87
N PHE A 78 17.65 16.94 15.05
CA PHE A 78 18.27 18.07 14.38
C PHE A 78 17.73 19.36 14.99
N ASP A 79 18.12 19.63 16.23
CA ASP A 79 17.78 20.89 16.93
C ASP A 79 18.58 22.08 16.39
N THR A 80 19.65 21.87 15.61
CA THR A 80 20.44 22.96 15.01
C THR A 80 20.87 22.67 13.56
N PRO A 81 20.88 23.69 12.67
CA PRO A 81 21.35 23.54 11.28
C PRO A 81 22.83 23.13 11.14
N ASP A 82 23.63 23.31 12.18
CA ASP A 82 25.07 22.97 12.19
C ASP A 82 25.33 21.47 12.43
N ASP A 83 24.35 20.71 12.93
CA ASP A 83 24.44 19.25 13.13
C ASP A 83 24.01 18.43 11.90
N ILE A 84 23.73 19.09 10.77
CA ILE A 84 23.40 18.40 9.52
C ILE A 84 24.70 17.80 8.95
N GLN A 85 24.97 16.56 9.33
CA GLN A 85 26.09 15.80 8.76
C GLN A 85 25.86 15.60 7.26
N MET A 86 26.62 16.34 6.44
CA MET A 86 26.60 16.18 4.99
C MET A 86 27.08 14.77 4.64
N LEU A 87 26.18 13.95 4.09
CA LEU A 87 26.51 12.61 3.65
C LEU A 87 27.33 12.67 2.37
N GLU A 88 28.47 11.99 2.35
CA GLU A 88 29.37 12.01 1.19
C GLU A 88 29.08 10.85 0.23
N PHE A 89 28.38 11.15 -0.85
CA PHE A 89 28.19 10.30 -2.02
C PHE A 89 28.44 11.11 -3.30
N ASN A 90 28.88 10.43 -4.36
CA ASN A 90 29.19 11.10 -5.62
C ASN A 90 27.97 11.14 -6.56
N VAL A 91 28.07 11.95 -7.62
CA VAL A 91 26.99 12.14 -8.60
C VAL A 91 26.62 10.84 -9.31
N ASP A 92 27.60 9.99 -9.61
CA ASP A 92 27.34 8.69 -10.26
C ASP A 92 26.51 7.76 -9.37
N GLU A 93 26.79 7.75 -8.06
CA GLU A 93 26.06 6.99 -7.07
C GLU A 93 24.63 7.48 -6.90
N SER A 94 24.42 8.80 -6.88
CA SER A 94 23.10 9.41 -6.90
C SER A 94 22.32 9.01 -8.16
N ASN A 95 22.92 9.16 -9.35
CA ASN A 95 22.29 8.80 -10.62
C ASN A 95 21.87 7.32 -10.66
N MET A 96 22.77 6.41 -10.22
CA MET A 96 22.46 4.98 -10.15
C MET A 96 21.30 4.68 -9.18
N ALA A 97 21.22 5.38 -8.04
CA ALA A 97 20.13 5.20 -7.10
C ALA A 97 18.80 5.72 -7.66
N VAL A 98 18.81 6.87 -8.35
CA VAL A 98 17.63 7.38 -9.07
C VAL A 98 17.18 6.40 -10.15
N ASP A 99 18.11 5.85 -10.93
CA ASP A 99 17.78 4.90 -12.01
C ASP A 99 17.16 3.59 -11.47
N LEU A 100 17.67 3.07 -10.34
CA LEU A 100 17.18 1.82 -9.76
C LEU A 100 15.93 1.97 -8.89
N PHE A 101 15.85 3.06 -8.13
CA PHE A 101 14.84 3.23 -7.08
C PHE A 101 13.88 4.40 -7.33
N GLY A 102 14.24 5.34 -8.21
CA GLY A 102 13.52 6.59 -8.44
C GLY A 102 13.75 7.65 -7.37
N CYS A 103 14.76 7.47 -6.51
CA CYS A 103 15.11 8.37 -5.40
C CYS A 103 16.56 8.15 -4.98
N ASP A 104 17.26 9.21 -4.59
CA ASP A 104 18.64 9.21 -4.08
C ASP A 104 18.74 9.56 -2.58
N CYS A 105 17.67 9.35 -1.81
CA CYS A 105 17.72 9.53 -0.37
C CYS A 105 18.72 8.55 0.30
N PRO A 106 19.19 8.83 1.53
CA PRO A 106 20.18 7.99 2.22
C PRO A 106 19.83 6.50 2.28
N ALA A 107 18.55 6.16 2.46
CA ALA A 107 18.07 4.76 2.45
C ALA A 107 18.24 4.07 1.09
N CYS A 108 17.95 4.79 -0.01
CA CYS A 108 18.13 4.29 -1.37
C CYS A 108 19.61 4.12 -1.72
N ILE A 109 20.45 5.09 -1.33
CA ILE A 109 21.90 5.00 -1.51
C ILE A 109 22.47 3.82 -0.69
N ASN A 110 22.04 3.64 0.55
CA ASN A 110 22.46 2.51 1.38
C ASN A 110 22.04 1.17 0.77
N SER A 111 20.84 1.09 0.18
CA SER A 111 20.39 -0.09 -0.54
C SER A 111 21.28 -0.39 -1.76
N LEU A 112 21.67 0.65 -2.52
CA LEU A 112 22.65 0.54 -3.61
C LEU A 112 24.00 0.03 -3.11
N ARG A 113 24.53 0.63 -2.03
CA ARG A 113 25.80 0.22 -1.44
C ARG A 113 25.77 -1.22 -0.94
N GLN A 114 24.68 -1.63 -0.28
CA GLN A 114 24.49 -3.00 0.17
C GLN A 114 24.52 -3.99 -1.00
N MET A 115 23.84 -3.69 -2.11
CA MET A 115 23.89 -4.52 -3.32
C MET A 115 25.30 -4.60 -3.93
N ARG A 116 26.12 -3.57 -3.75
CA ARG A 116 27.52 -3.51 -4.23
C ARG A 116 28.53 -4.05 -3.22
N GLY A 117 28.10 -4.44 -2.02
CA GLY A 117 28.99 -4.85 -0.92
C GLY A 117 29.85 -3.71 -0.36
N VAL A 118 29.36 -2.46 -0.46
CA VAL A 118 30.03 -1.25 0.03
C VAL A 118 29.38 -0.80 1.36
N THR A 119 30.17 -0.16 2.23
CA THR A 119 29.72 0.34 3.53
C THR A 119 28.59 1.39 3.40
N PRO A 120 27.47 1.26 4.13
CA PRO A 120 26.39 2.25 4.13
C PRO A 120 26.86 3.60 4.70
N LEU A 121 26.18 4.66 4.32
CA LEU A 121 26.43 6.03 4.76
C LEU A 121 26.01 6.28 6.22
N VAL A 122 24.85 5.77 6.62
CA VAL A 122 24.25 5.88 7.96
C VAL A 122 23.57 4.56 8.30
N TYR A 123 23.58 4.17 9.58
CA TYR A 123 22.97 2.94 10.09
C TYR A 123 21.63 3.24 10.76
#